data_AF-A0AAV1WJD8-F1
#
_entry.id   AF-A0AAV1WJD8-F1
#
_cell.length_a   1.000
_cell.length_b   1.000
_cell.length_c   1.000
_cell.angle_alpha   90.00
_cell.angle_beta   90.00
_cell.angle_gamma   90.00
#
_symmetry.space_group_name_H-M   'P 1'
#
loop_
_entity.id
_entity.type
_entity.pdbx_description
1 polymer ?
#
loop_
_entity_poly.entity_id
_entity_poly.type
_entity_poly.pdbx_seq_one_letter_code
_entity_poly.pdbx_strand_id
1 'polypeptide(L)'
;MALRLKSLFFPKTEIVATKVPRSQSIKYVKCGYLPPSVKWNNVEEDFLNNNHEEKLKILKHVLTNGSERSLQKLYMIDAMQRLNIDYHFQEEIDDFLRKEYVIYSTSGDGFDHDDLHQIALHFRLFRQKGHYVPPG
;
A
#
# COMPACT_ATOMS: atom_id res chain seq x y z
N MET A 1 35.18 25.15 -23.72
CA MET A 1 35.71 24.29 -22.63
C MET A 1 34.74 23.16 -22.39
N ALA A 2 35.09 21.93 -22.76
CA ALA A 2 34.22 20.76 -22.64
C ALA A 2 34.38 20.13 -21.26
N LEU A 3 33.28 20.05 -20.49
CA LEU A 3 33.27 19.36 -19.20
C LEU A 3 33.01 17.87 -19.40
N ARG A 4 33.98 17.10 -18.92
CA ARG A 4 34.17 15.65 -19.04
C ARG A 4 33.26 14.95 -18.03
N LEU A 5 32.21 14.27 -18.48
CA LEU A 5 31.39 13.39 -17.64
C LEU A 5 32.24 12.20 -17.19
N LYS A 6 32.58 12.14 -15.90
CA LYS A 6 33.16 10.94 -15.29
C LYS A 6 32.04 9.92 -15.11
N SER A 7 32.06 8.88 -15.93
CA SER A 7 31.21 7.70 -15.80
C SER A 7 31.33 7.12 -14.39
N LEU A 8 30.22 7.05 -13.65
CA LEU A 8 30.13 6.23 -12.44
C LEU A 8 30.19 4.77 -12.88
N PHE A 9 31.38 4.19 -12.77
CA PHE A 9 31.63 2.77 -12.96
C PHE A 9 31.06 2.04 -11.74
N PHE A 10 29.86 1.51 -11.86
CA PHE A 10 29.32 0.58 -10.87
C PHE A 10 30.07 -0.75 -11.03
N PRO A 11 30.76 -1.25 -9.98
CA PRO A 11 31.36 -2.58 -10.07
C PRO A 11 30.24 -3.59 -10.30
N LYS A 12 30.35 -4.35 -11.38
CA LYS A 12 29.47 -5.47 -11.68
C LYS A 12 29.60 -6.47 -10.54
N THR A 13 28.54 -6.65 -9.77
CA THR A 13 28.50 -7.66 -8.72
C THR A 13 28.56 -9.04 -9.37
N GLU A 14 29.67 -9.74 -9.16
CA GLU A 14 29.79 -11.15 -9.50
C GLU A 14 28.97 -11.92 -8.46
N ILE A 15 27.85 -12.50 -8.91
CA ILE A 15 27.00 -13.34 -8.08
C ILE A 15 27.75 -14.65 -7.85
N VAL A 16 28.48 -14.75 -6.75
CA VAL A 16 29.03 -16.04 -6.30
C VAL A 16 27.86 -16.88 -5.83
N ALA A 17 27.55 -17.93 -6.61
CA ALA A 17 26.55 -18.92 -6.23
C ALA A 17 26.99 -19.63 -4.95
N THR A 18 26.46 -19.21 -3.81
CA THR A 18 26.60 -19.95 -2.56
C THR A 18 25.78 -21.23 -2.69
N LYS A 19 26.46 -22.38 -2.65
CA LYS A 19 25.80 -23.70 -2.55
C LYS A 19 25.16 -23.82 -1.18
N VAL A 20 23.97 -23.24 -1.03
CA VAL A 20 23.11 -23.48 0.13
C VAL A 20 22.63 -24.93 0.06
N PRO A 21 22.85 -25.76 1.09
CA PRO A 21 22.30 -27.10 1.12
C PRO A 21 20.79 -27.03 0.93
N ARG A 22 20.27 -27.88 0.04
CA ARG A 22 18.84 -28.02 -0.21
C ARG A 22 18.14 -28.22 1.13
N SER A 23 17.42 -27.18 1.57
CA SER A 23 16.59 -27.24 2.77
C SER A 23 15.72 -28.49 2.65
N GLN A 24 15.85 -29.38 3.62
CA GLN A 24 15.02 -30.59 3.65
C GLN A 24 13.57 -30.12 3.70
N SER A 25 12.77 -30.65 2.79
CA SER A 25 11.36 -30.32 2.61
C SER A 25 10.70 -30.03 3.94
N ILE A 26 10.12 -28.84 4.07
CA ILE A 26 9.20 -28.51 5.16
C ILE A 26 8.19 -29.66 5.18
N LYS A 27 8.31 -30.55 6.17
CA LYS A 27 7.34 -31.62 6.34
C LYS A 27 6.09 -30.90 6.78
N TYR A 28 5.09 -30.87 5.91
CA TYR A 28 3.76 -30.41 6.27
C TYR A 28 3.37 -31.12 7.56
N VAL A 29 3.27 -30.34 8.64
CA VAL A 29 2.65 -30.81 9.87
C VAL A 29 1.20 -31.05 9.47
N LYS A 30 0.79 -32.32 9.47
CA LYS A 30 -0.59 -32.72 9.27
C LYS A 30 -1.38 -32.23 10.48
N CYS A 31 -1.75 -30.95 10.46
CA CYS A 31 -2.67 -30.40 11.42
C CYS A 31 -4.01 -31.11 11.20
N GLY A 32 -4.44 -31.90 12.19
CA GLY A 32 -5.60 -32.78 12.12
C GLY A 32 -6.93 -32.04 12.10
N TYR A 33 -7.10 -31.06 11.21
CA TYR A 33 -8.40 -30.49 10.92
C TYR A 33 -9.18 -31.45 10.03
N LEU A 34 -10.06 -32.23 10.64
CA LEU A 34 -11.22 -32.77 9.95
C LEU A 34 -12.06 -31.54 9.53
N PRO A 35 -12.41 -31.36 8.25
CA PRO A 35 -13.27 -30.25 7.87
C PRO A 35 -14.63 -30.48 8.56
N PRO A 36 -15.18 -29.51 9.31
CA PRO A 36 -16.58 -29.59 9.65
C PRO A 36 -17.33 -29.57 8.31
N SER A 37 -18.15 -30.59 8.08
CA SER A 37 -19.14 -30.59 6.99
C SER A 37 -20.19 -29.53 7.26
N VAL A 38 -19.80 -28.26 7.21
CA VAL A 38 -20.73 -27.15 7.07
C VAL A 38 -21.03 -27.04 5.58
N LYS A 39 -22.25 -27.47 5.25
CA LYS A 39 -22.91 -27.04 4.03
C LYS A 39 -22.87 -25.51 4.03
N TRP A 40 -22.10 -24.91 3.12
CA TRP A 40 -22.20 -23.49 2.78
C TRP A 40 -23.45 -23.22 1.94
N ASN A 41 -24.56 -23.84 2.32
CA ASN A 41 -25.85 -23.56 1.73
C ASN A 41 -26.66 -22.90 2.85
N ASN A 42 -26.90 -21.60 2.68
CA ASN A 42 -27.66 -20.70 3.54
C ASN A 42 -26.85 -19.93 4.58
N VAL A 43 -25.74 -19.28 4.17
CA VAL A 43 -25.36 -18.00 4.77
C VAL A 43 -25.75 -16.93 3.75
N GLU A 44 -27.02 -16.54 3.80
CA GLU A 44 -27.51 -15.20 3.51
C GLU A 44 -26.94 -14.56 2.21
N GLU A 45 -27.50 -14.99 1.07
CA GLU A 45 -27.29 -14.38 -0.26
C GLU A 45 -27.63 -12.87 -0.31
N ASP A 46 -28.25 -12.33 0.75
CA ASP A 46 -28.57 -10.92 0.92
C ASP A 46 -27.34 -10.03 1.20
N PHE A 47 -26.20 -10.58 1.63
CA PHE A 47 -24.96 -9.78 1.80
C PHE A 47 -24.29 -9.41 0.47
N LEU A 48 -24.57 -10.14 -0.61
CA LEU A 48 -23.99 -9.94 -1.94
C LEU A 48 -24.83 -9.02 -2.84
N ASN A 49 -26.13 -8.88 -2.54
CA ASN A 49 -27.06 -8.07 -3.33
C ASN A 49 -27.13 -6.59 -2.88
N ASN A 50 -25.96 -5.99 -2.68
CA ASN A 50 -25.82 -4.54 -2.57
C ASN A 50 -24.96 -4.06 -3.74
N ASN A 51 -25.55 -3.27 -4.65
CA ASN A 51 -24.94 -2.79 -5.89
C ASN A 51 -23.47 -2.38 -5.71
N HIS A 52 -22.55 -3.27 -6.08
CA HIS A 52 -21.11 -3.08 -5.91
C HIS A 52 -20.64 -1.78 -6.58
N GLU A 53 -21.21 -1.47 -7.73
CA GLU A 53 -20.91 -0.25 -8.48
C GLU A 53 -21.28 1.02 -7.71
N GLU A 54 -22.39 0.99 -6.97
CA GLU A 54 -22.85 2.11 -6.15
C GLU A 54 -21.92 2.36 -4.97
N LYS A 55 -21.44 1.30 -4.32
CA LYS A 55 -20.42 1.39 -3.26
C LYS A 55 -19.11 1.98 -3.78
N LEU A 56 -18.66 1.55 -4.97
CA LEU A 56 -17.48 2.13 -5.61
C LEU A 56 -17.69 3.62 -5.95
N LYS A 57 -18.86 4.00 -6.45
CA LYS A 57 -19.22 5.40 -6.73
C LYS A 57 -19.17 6.26 -5.47
N ILE A 58 -19.69 5.76 -4.34
CA ILE A 58 -19.63 6.46 -3.06
C ILE A 58 -18.18 6.65 -2.62
N LEU A 59 -17.35 5.59 -2.67
CA LEU A 59 -15.93 5.68 -2.30
C LEU A 59 -15.16 6.66 -3.18
N LYS A 60 -15.41 6.67 -4.49
CA LYS A 60 -14.82 7.64 -5.43
C LYS A 60 -15.24 9.07 -5.07
N HIS A 61 -16.52 9.29 -4.78
CA HIS A 61 -17.00 10.60 -4.36
C HIS A 61 -16.28 11.08 -3.09
N VAL A 62 -16.16 10.22 -2.08
CA VAL A 62 -15.47 10.54 -0.82
C VAL A 62 -13.99 10.89 -1.06
N LEU A 63 -13.28 10.12 -1.89
CA LEU A 63 -11.88 10.42 -2.26
C LEU A 63 -11.74 11.79 -2.93
N THR A 64 -12.67 12.12 -3.85
CA THR A 64 -12.62 13.37 -4.62
C THR A 64 -13.10 14.60 -3.82
N ASN A 65 -13.99 14.43 -2.85
CA ASN A 65 -14.62 15.56 -2.18
C ASN A 65 -13.66 16.24 -1.19
N GLY A 66 -13.50 17.56 -1.28
CA GLY A 66 -12.45 18.31 -0.56
C GLY A 66 -12.68 18.53 0.92
N SER A 67 -13.79 18.02 1.50
CA SER A 67 -14.19 18.33 2.87
C SER A 67 -13.61 17.41 3.95
N GLU A 68 -13.14 16.21 3.60
CA GLU A 68 -12.58 15.29 4.59
C GLU A 68 -11.13 15.62 4.94
N ARG A 69 -10.76 15.41 6.22
CA ARG A 69 -9.40 15.61 6.72
C ARG A 69 -8.46 14.68 5.96
N SER A 70 -7.27 15.16 5.57
CA SER A 70 -6.34 14.36 4.77
C SER A 70 -5.99 13.01 5.40
N LEU A 71 -5.85 12.95 6.72
CA LEU A 71 -5.63 11.72 7.48
C LEU A 71 -6.72 10.66 7.31
N GLN A 72 -8.00 11.05 7.26
CA GLN A 72 -9.09 10.07 7.06
C GLN A 72 -9.00 9.43 5.68
N LYS A 73 -8.68 10.24 4.67
CA LYS A 73 -8.44 9.74 3.31
C LYS A 73 -7.23 8.81 3.23
N LEU A 74 -6.14 9.11 3.95
CA LEU A 74 -4.99 8.21 4.08
C LEU A 74 -5.40 6.84 4.67
N TYR A 75 -6.23 6.82 5.71
CA TYR A 75 -6.74 5.57 6.28
C TYR A 75 -7.65 4.81 5.30
N MET A 76 -8.47 5.52 4.54
CA MET A 76 -9.28 4.91 3.48
C MET A 76 -8.41 4.26 2.41
N ILE A 77 -7.37 4.95 1.96
CA ILE A 77 -6.42 4.40 0.98
C ILE A 77 -5.74 3.15 1.55
N ASP A 78 -5.32 3.17 2.82
CA ASP A 78 -4.76 1.97 3.46
C ASP A 78 -5.75 0.80 3.47
N ALA A 79 -7.00 1.06 3.85
CA ALA A 79 -8.05 0.05 3.85
C ALA A 79 -8.28 -0.50 2.44
N MET A 80 -8.35 0.34 1.42
CA MET A 80 -8.53 -0.07 0.02
C MET A 80 -7.39 -0.98 -0.46
N GLN A 81 -6.14 -0.63 -0.15
CA GLN A 81 -4.98 -1.45 -0.50
C GLN A 81 -4.98 -2.81 0.22
N ARG A 82 -5.35 -2.84 1.51
CA ARG A 82 -5.44 -4.10 2.29
C ARG A 82 -6.57 -5.00 1.81
N LEU A 83 -7.66 -4.40 1.33
CA LEU A 83 -8.78 -5.10 0.70
C LEU A 83 -8.53 -5.41 -0.78
N ASN A 84 -7.40 -4.94 -1.34
CA ASN A 84 -7.02 -5.12 -2.74
C ASN A 84 -8.10 -4.64 -3.73
N ILE A 85 -8.74 -3.49 -3.43
CA ILE A 85 -9.74 -2.83 -4.29
C ILE A 85 -9.27 -1.47 -4.81
N ASP A 86 -8.04 -1.07 -4.46
CA ASP A 86 -7.43 0.21 -4.83
C ASP A 86 -7.21 0.36 -6.34
N TYR A 87 -7.20 -0.76 -7.09
CA TYR A 87 -7.13 -0.74 -8.55
C TYR A 87 -8.31 -0.02 -9.23
N HIS A 88 -9.44 0.15 -8.55
CA HIS A 88 -10.58 0.93 -9.03
C HIS A 88 -10.38 2.46 -8.93
N PHE A 89 -9.37 2.91 -8.17
CA PHE A 89 -9.20 4.31 -7.76
C PHE A 89 -7.78 4.82 -7.98
N GLN A 90 -7.02 4.22 -8.90
CA GLN A 90 -5.59 4.50 -9.05
C GLN A 90 -5.31 5.99 -9.29
N GLU A 91 -6.09 6.63 -10.16
CA GLU A 91 -5.95 8.05 -10.49
C GLU A 91 -6.25 8.95 -9.29
N GLU A 92 -7.34 8.68 -8.57
CA GLU A 92 -7.73 9.45 -7.39
C GLU A 92 -6.71 9.32 -6.26
N ILE A 93 -6.18 8.11 -6.07
CA ILE A 93 -5.14 7.82 -5.07
C ILE A 93 -3.84 8.55 -5.43
N ASP A 94 -3.41 8.50 -6.69
CA ASP A 94 -2.19 9.16 -7.16
C ASP A 94 -2.30 10.69 -7.04
N ASP A 95 -3.44 11.25 -7.43
CA ASP A 95 -3.70 12.68 -7.32
C ASP A 95 -3.74 13.16 -5.87
N PHE A 96 -4.39 12.39 -5.00
CA PHE A 96 -4.43 12.69 -3.57
C PHE A 96 -3.03 12.62 -2.95
N LEU A 97 -2.31 11.50 -3.12
CA LEU A 97 -1.00 11.30 -2.50
C LEU A 97 0.03 12.30 -3.01
N ARG A 98 -0.04 12.72 -4.28
CA ARG A 98 0.81 13.77 -4.82
C ARG A 98 0.57 15.12 -4.15
N LYS A 99 -0.69 15.52 -3.96
CA LYS A 99 -1.05 16.78 -3.27
C LYS A 99 -0.61 16.71 -1.80
N GLU A 100 -0.89 15.60 -1.14
CA GLU A 100 -0.52 15.37 0.25
C GLU A 100 1.00 15.39 0.43
N TYR A 101 1.76 14.80 -0.49
CA TYR A 101 3.22 14.81 -0.47
C TYR A 101 3.79 16.23 -0.59
N VAL A 102 3.21 17.08 -1.44
CA VAL A 102 3.61 18.49 -1.52
C VAL A 102 3.41 19.15 -0.15
N ILE A 103 2.23 19.03 0.44
CA ILE A 103 1.93 19.59 1.77
C ILE A 103 2.92 19.05 2.81
N TYR A 104 3.12 17.73 2.87
CA TYR A 104 4.05 17.06 3.76
C TYR A 104 5.48 17.59 3.64
N SER A 105 6.00 17.71 2.41
CA SER A 105 7.36 18.19 2.17
C SER A 105 7.55 19.70 2.42
N THR A 106 6.51 20.52 2.20
CA THR A 106 6.59 21.97 2.43
C THR A 106 6.38 22.38 3.87
N SER A 107 5.71 21.54 4.66
CA SER A 107 5.32 21.90 6.02
C SER A 107 6.48 21.90 7.02
N GLY A 108 7.68 21.44 6.63
CA GLY A 108 8.97 21.62 7.32
C GLY A 108 9.14 20.95 8.69
N ASP A 109 8.05 20.80 9.43
CA ASP A 109 7.90 20.29 10.80
C ASP A 109 6.39 20.20 11.21
N GLY A 110 5.46 20.61 10.33
CA GLY A 110 4.07 20.91 10.68
C GLY A 110 3.08 19.75 10.58
N PHE A 111 3.53 18.53 10.27
CA PHE A 111 2.71 17.37 10.60
C PHE A 111 2.91 17.10 12.09
N ASP A 112 1.82 16.87 12.81
CA ASP A 112 1.86 16.45 14.20
C ASP A 112 2.59 15.10 14.25
N HIS A 113 3.92 15.17 14.36
CA HIS A 113 4.85 14.05 14.31
C HIS A 113 4.80 13.24 15.61
N ASP A 114 3.88 13.59 16.51
CA ASP A 114 3.66 12.89 17.78
C ASP A 114 3.00 11.51 17.58
N ASP A 115 2.33 11.28 16.44
CA ASP A 115 1.73 9.98 16.12
C ASP A 115 2.59 9.13 15.16
N LEU A 116 3.28 8.15 15.74
CA LEU A 116 4.06 7.16 15.01
C LEU A 116 3.24 6.42 13.95
N HIS A 117 1.95 6.14 14.20
CA HIS A 117 1.10 5.45 13.24
C HIS A 117 0.91 6.29 11.98
N GLN A 118 0.65 7.59 12.15
CA GLN A 118 0.48 8.52 11.03
C GLN A 118 1.79 8.68 10.26
N ILE A 119 2.93 8.81 10.93
CA ILE A 119 4.24 8.89 10.27
C ILE A 119 4.51 7.62 9.45
N ALA A 120 4.32 6.44 10.05
CA ALA A 120 4.54 5.16 9.38
C ALA A 120 3.61 4.99 8.18
N LEU A 121 2.37 5.48 8.27
CA LEU A 121 1.40 5.45 7.19
C LEU A 121 1.83 6.32 6.01
N HIS A 122 2.18 7.58 6.25
CA HIS A 122 2.70 8.47 5.21
C HIS A 122 3.96 7.90 4.55
N PHE A 123 4.93 7.47 5.36
CA PHE A 123 6.17 6.88 4.86
C PHE A 123 5.89 5.71 3.91
N ARG A 124 5.03 4.78 4.32
CA ARG A 124 4.68 3.61 3.51
C ARG A 124 3.97 4.01 2.22
N LEU A 125 2.91 4.83 2.29
CA LEU A 125 2.11 5.17 1.10
C LEU A 125 2.93 5.98 0.08
N PHE A 126 3.73 6.93 0.55
CA PHE A 126 4.59 7.73 -0.32
C PHE A 126 5.67 6.89 -1.01
N ARG A 127 6.33 6.00 -0.26
CA ARG A 127 7.35 5.10 -0.83
C ARG A 127 6.76 4.10 -1.83
N GLN A 128 5.55 3.61 -1.59
CA GLN A 128 4.83 2.76 -2.55
C GLN A 128 4.60 3.46 -3.89
N LYS A 129 4.35 4.78 -3.89
CA LYS A 129 4.18 5.60 -5.09
C LYS A 129 5.49 6.15 -5.66
N GLY A 130 6.63 5.82 -5.04
CA GLY A 130 7.95 6.28 -5.49
C GLY A 130 8.32 7.70 -5.05
N HIS A 131 7.56 8.31 -4.14
CA HIS A 131 7.94 9.57 -3.53
C HIS A 131 9.13 9.38 -2.58
N TYR A 132 10.03 10.37 -2.56
CA TYR A 132 11.19 10.35 -1.68
C TYR A 132 10.78 10.78 -0.26
N VAL A 133 10.97 9.90 0.72
CA VAL A 133 10.81 10.23 2.13
C VAL A 133 12.14 9.93 2.81
N PRO A 134 12.78 10.89 3.50
CA PRO A 134 14.02 10.65 4.21
C PRO A 134 13.85 9.51 5.22
N PRO A 135 14.85 8.61 5.37
CA PRO A 135 14.94 7.83 6.59
C PRO A 135 15.19 8.83 7.74
N GLY A 136 14.28 8.86 8.71
CA GLY A 136 14.36 9.78 9.85
C GLY A 136 15.66 9.67 10.65
#